data_AF-A0AAV5TWA7-F1
#
_entry.id   AF-A0AAV5TWA7-F1
#
_cell.length_a   1.000
_cell.length_b   1.000
_cell.length_c   1.000
_cell.angle_alpha   90.00
_cell.angle_beta   90.00
_cell.angle_gamma   90.00
#
_symmetry.space_group_name_H-M   'P 1'
#
loop_
_entity.id
_entity.type
_entity.pdbx_description
1 polymer ?
#
loop_
_entity_poly.entity_id
_entity_poly.type
_entity_poly.pdbx_seq_one_letter_code
_entity_poly.pdbx_strand_id
1 'polypeptide(L)'
;RLANSHTAVSCPLSRINTRQLVNFSLFRNKQGGLLGETRFFSTSQRACCISDEHLAKSERDLETRKSLNDEVSRSISATKKHRLKKKSDKELTCPECEYRTQSVPCWINHLRRKHSTTPALAGLALLCECGHESISEYHSYHCTIGNFTVIRKREGPIRRLDSQKETPPCVLCDAYPTTPLGYVHHLHTQHSSTLRKNQVFLICECGFEVRGEHSLLKHNKKVWIYLRPSSLSNLFHK
;
A
#
# COMPACT_ATOMS: atom_id res chain seq x y z
N ARG A 1 48.33 -14.32 -27.17
CA ARG A 1 47.45 -14.22 -28.35
C ARG A 1 46.53 -15.44 -28.36
N LEU A 2 45.35 -15.34 -27.76
CA LEU A 2 44.23 -16.24 -28.02
C LEU A 2 42.99 -15.36 -28.01
N ALA A 3 42.41 -15.20 -29.19
CA ALA A 3 41.21 -14.42 -29.46
C ALA A 3 40.00 -15.35 -29.31
N ASN A 4 39.04 -14.97 -28.48
CA ASN A 4 37.71 -15.58 -28.47
C ASN A 4 36.68 -14.54 -28.87
N SER A 5 36.20 -14.73 -30.09
CA SER A 5 35.10 -14.05 -30.76
C SER A 5 33.76 -14.42 -30.11
N HIS A 6 33.00 -13.44 -29.64
CA HIS A 6 31.59 -13.61 -29.34
C HIS A 6 30.75 -13.10 -30.51
N THR A 7 30.03 -14.05 -31.10
CA THR A 7 29.00 -13.89 -32.12
C THR A 7 27.76 -13.22 -31.55
N ALA A 8 27.23 -12.25 -32.30
CA ALA A 8 25.96 -11.60 -32.04
C ALA A 8 24.79 -12.55 -32.40
N VAL A 9 23.83 -12.70 -31.49
CA VAL A 9 22.55 -13.35 -31.75
C VAL A 9 21.47 -12.27 -31.83
N SER A 10 20.95 -12.09 -33.03
CA SER A 10 19.80 -11.25 -33.36
C SER A 10 18.50 -11.99 -33.06
N CYS A 11 17.61 -11.37 -32.28
CA CYS A 11 16.23 -11.84 -32.09
C CYS A 11 15.28 -11.16 -33.10
N PRO A 12 14.40 -11.92 -33.78
CA PRO A 12 13.39 -11.34 -34.66
C PRO A 12 12.17 -10.88 -33.86
N LEU A 13 11.79 -9.60 -34.02
CA LEU A 13 10.52 -9.06 -33.56
C LEU A 13 9.40 -9.48 -34.54
N SER A 14 8.59 -10.46 -34.15
CA SER A 14 7.32 -10.76 -34.83
C SER A 14 6.20 -9.89 -34.26
N ARG A 15 5.55 -9.14 -35.16
CA ARG A 15 4.30 -8.42 -34.94
C ARG A 15 3.19 -9.42 -34.65
N ILE A 16 2.46 -9.22 -33.55
CA ILE A 16 1.14 -9.84 -33.35
C ILE A 16 0.11 -8.72 -33.25
N ASN A 17 -0.75 -8.71 -34.27
CA ASN A 17 -1.96 -7.92 -34.38
C ASN A 17 -3.11 -8.82 -33.92
N THR A 18 -3.84 -8.43 -32.89
CA THR A 18 -5.13 -9.05 -32.54
C THR A 18 -6.13 -7.97 -32.12
N ARG A 19 -6.89 -7.50 -33.11
CA ARG A 19 -8.29 -7.10 -32.90
C ARG A 19 -9.07 -8.34 -32.47
N GLN A 20 -9.71 -8.30 -31.31
CA GLN A 20 -10.90 -9.12 -31.08
C GLN A 20 -12.01 -8.29 -30.44
N LEU A 21 -13.15 -8.42 -31.12
CA LEU A 21 -14.46 -7.86 -30.82
C LEU A 21 -15.00 -8.48 -29.53
N VAL A 22 -15.47 -7.62 -28.63
CA VAL A 22 -16.17 -8.05 -27.42
C VAL A 22 -17.65 -8.22 -27.78
N ASN A 23 -18.11 -9.46 -27.88
CA ASN A 23 -19.53 -9.78 -27.95
C ASN A 23 -20.14 -9.63 -26.55
N PHE A 24 -21.06 -8.67 -26.41
CA PHE A 24 -21.87 -8.47 -25.21
C PHE A 24 -22.99 -9.52 -25.17
N SER A 25 -22.79 -10.59 -24.40
CA SER A 25 -23.87 -11.53 -24.07
C SER A 25 -24.70 -10.96 -22.93
N LEU A 26 -25.92 -10.53 -23.25
CA LEU A 26 -26.95 -10.14 -22.29
C LEU A 26 -27.37 -11.37 -21.45
N PHE A 27 -26.93 -11.41 -20.20
CA PHE A 27 -27.57 -12.26 -19.19
C PHE A 27 -28.91 -11.63 -18.77
N ARG A 28 -30.01 -12.20 -19.25
CA ARG A 28 -31.35 -11.93 -18.74
C ARG A 28 -31.50 -12.57 -17.36
N ASN A 29 -31.52 -11.74 -16.32
CA ASN A 29 -31.91 -12.16 -14.98
C ASN A 29 -33.41 -12.45 -14.97
N LYS A 30 -33.77 -13.70 -14.66
CA LYS A 30 -35.12 -14.24 -14.61
C LYS A 30 -35.57 -14.27 -13.15
N GLN A 31 -35.79 -13.10 -12.54
CA GLN A 31 -36.54 -12.98 -11.30
C GLN A 31 -37.48 -11.79 -11.40
N GLY A 32 -38.76 -12.11 -11.59
CA GLY A 32 -39.86 -11.19 -11.41
C GLY A 32 -40.00 -10.85 -9.93
N GLY A 33 -39.80 -9.59 -9.61
CA GLY A 33 -40.14 -8.99 -8.32
C GLY A 33 -41.06 -7.81 -8.61
N LEU A 34 -42.25 -7.85 -8.02
CA LEU A 34 -43.32 -6.88 -8.18
C LEU A 34 -42.86 -5.43 -7.96
N LEU A 35 -43.35 -4.57 -8.85
CA LEU A 35 -43.28 -3.11 -8.77
C LEU A 35 -43.91 -2.62 -7.47
N GLY A 36 -43.07 -2.17 -6.53
CA GLY A 36 -43.46 -1.27 -5.46
C GLY A 36 -43.37 0.16 -5.95
N GLU A 37 -44.51 0.84 -6.07
CA GLU A 37 -44.64 2.24 -6.44
C GLU A 37 -43.89 3.13 -5.43
N THR A 38 -42.72 3.65 -5.84
CA THR A 38 -42.08 4.75 -5.14
C THR A 38 -42.80 6.05 -5.50
N ARG A 39 -43.63 6.54 -4.57
CA ARG A 39 -44.22 7.89 -4.62
C ARG A 39 -43.09 8.92 -4.71
N PHE A 40 -43.01 9.59 -5.86
CA PHE A 40 -42.29 10.84 -6.04
C PHE A 40 -42.92 11.89 -5.12
N PHE A 41 -42.27 12.20 -3.99
CA PHE A 41 -42.52 13.45 -3.29
C PHE A 41 -41.74 14.54 -4.00
N SER A 42 -42.45 15.40 -4.74
CA SER A 42 -41.90 16.66 -5.22
C SER A 42 -41.62 17.55 -4.01
N THR A 43 -40.36 17.65 -3.62
CA THR A 43 -39.90 18.71 -2.73
C THR A 43 -40.00 20.03 -3.48
N SER A 44 -41.16 20.66 -3.31
CA SER A 44 -41.43 22.06 -3.56
C SER A 44 -40.28 22.91 -3.06
N GLN A 45 -39.77 23.76 -3.95
CA GLN A 45 -38.77 24.79 -3.70
C GLN A 45 -39.25 25.74 -2.60
N ARG A 46 -38.89 25.45 -1.35
CA ARG A 46 -38.82 26.49 -0.31
C ARG A 46 -37.51 27.24 -0.49
N ALA A 47 -37.57 28.32 -1.26
CA ALA A 47 -36.58 29.38 -1.21
C ALA A 47 -36.52 29.88 0.24
N CYS A 48 -35.51 29.43 0.98
CA CYS A 48 -35.21 29.97 2.29
C CYS A 48 -34.54 31.31 2.08
N CYS A 49 -35.26 32.39 2.38
CA CYS A 49 -34.70 33.72 2.54
C CYS A 49 -33.75 33.66 3.76
N ILE A 50 -32.50 33.30 3.53
CA ILE A 50 -31.45 33.50 4.51
C ILE A 50 -31.24 35.01 4.55
N SER A 51 -31.62 35.63 5.67
CA SER A 51 -31.41 37.04 5.90
C SER A 51 -29.91 37.37 5.88
N ASP A 52 -29.56 38.49 5.25
CA ASP A 52 -28.17 38.93 5.02
C ASP A 52 -27.31 39.03 6.29
N GLU A 53 -27.93 39.12 7.47
CA GLU A 53 -27.26 39.10 8.78
C GLU A 53 -26.52 37.79 9.09
N HIS A 54 -26.97 36.65 8.56
CA HIS A 54 -26.28 35.36 8.76
C HIS A 54 -25.03 35.22 7.89
N LEU A 55 -24.93 35.94 6.77
CA LEU A 55 -23.76 35.91 5.89
C LEU A 55 -22.56 36.61 6.56
N ALA A 56 -22.78 37.79 7.15
CA ALA A 56 -21.72 38.60 7.78
C ALA A 56 -21.14 38.00 9.08
N LYS A 57 -21.86 37.09 9.74
CA LYS A 57 -21.33 36.35 10.90
C LYS A 57 -20.42 35.19 10.46
N SER A 58 -20.74 34.55 9.33
CA SER A 58 -19.94 33.44 8.79
C SER A 58 -18.57 33.87 8.28
N GLU A 59 -18.44 35.10 7.77
CA GLU A 59 -17.18 35.64 7.26
C GLU A 59 -16.18 35.94 8.38
N ARG A 60 -16.65 36.44 9.54
CA ARG A 60 -15.79 36.70 10.71
C ARG A 60 -15.24 35.41 11.33
N ASP A 61 -16.02 34.33 11.36
CA ASP A 61 -15.57 33.03 11.85
C ASP A 61 -14.56 32.36 10.89
N LEU A 62 -14.64 32.66 9.58
CA LEU A 62 -13.70 32.15 8.58
C LEU A 62 -12.33 32.86 8.64
N GLU A 63 -12.32 34.17 8.89
CA GLU A 63 -11.10 34.97 9.03
C GLU A 63 -10.29 34.52 10.27
N THR A 64 -10.97 34.25 11.38
CA THR A 64 -10.36 33.80 12.65
C THR A 64 -9.72 32.40 12.48
N ARG A 65 -10.32 31.52 11.67
CA ARG A 65 -9.75 30.21 11.35
C ARG A 65 -8.51 30.27 10.46
N LYS A 66 -8.40 31.24 9.55
CA LYS A 66 -7.20 31.41 8.72
C LYS A 66 -6.00 31.85 9.57
N SER A 67 -6.20 32.79 10.48
CA SER A 67 -5.14 33.30 11.36
C SER A 67 -4.54 32.22 12.27
N LEU A 68 -5.38 31.36 12.88
CA LEU A 68 -4.91 30.25 13.71
C LEU A 68 -4.13 29.19 12.91
N ASN A 69 -4.51 28.94 11.65
CA ASN A 69 -3.79 27.98 10.81
C ASN A 69 -2.41 28.50 10.38
N ASP A 70 -2.24 29.80 10.19
CA ASP A 70 -0.96 30.39 9.84
C ASP A 70 0.02 30.39 11.03
N GLU A 71 -0.47 30.61 12.25
CA GLU A 71 0.35 30.53 13.46
C GLU A 71 0.77 29.09 13.80
N VAL A 72 -0.16 28.13 13.66
CA VAL A 72 0.16 26.69 13.78
C VAL A 72 1.17 26.28 12.71
N SER A 73 1.05 26.77 11.47
CA SER A 73 2.01 26.48 10.39
C SER A 73 3.41 27.04 10.65
N ARG A 74 3.52 28.25 11.25
CA ARG A 74 4.82 28.84 11.65
C ARG A 74 5.45 28.14 12.86
N SER A 75 4.66 27.65 13.81
CA SER A 75 5.17 26.87 14.95
C SER A 75 5.67 25.46 14.56
N ILE A 76 5.03 24.84 13.56
CA ILE A 76 5.45 23.54 13.03
C ILE A 76 6.73 23.67 12.19
N SER A 77 6.94 24.78 11.48
CA SER A 77 8.16 25.00 10.70
C SER A 77 9.38 25.32 11.58
N ALA A 78 9.21 25.99 12.73
CA ALA A 78 10.28 26.28 13.68
C ALA A 78 10.75 25.05 14.49
N THR A 79 9.91 24.00 14.60
CA THR A 79 10.26 22.74 15.29
C THR A 79 10.72 21.62 14.34
N LYS A 80 10.80 21.88 13.03
CA LYS A 80 11.58 21.06 12.09
C LYS A 80 13.08 21.27 12.33
N LYS A 81 13.54 21.02 13.56
CA LYS A 81 14.94 20.65 13.80
C LYS A 81 15.21 19.54 12.80
N HIS A 82 16.08 19.86 11.85
CA HIS A 82 16.55 18.96 10.83
C HIS A 82 16.95 17.67 11.58
N ARG A 83 16.08 16.65 11.56
CA ARG A 83 16.39 15.35 12.17
C ARG A 83 17.52 14.82 11.33
N LEU A 84 18.76 15.14 11.75
CA LEU A 84 19.98 14.69 11.11
C LEU A 84 19.79 13.20 10.91
N LYS A 85 19.84 12.77 9.64
CA LYS A 85 19.67 11.37 9.28
C LYS A 85 20.75 10.61 10.04
N LYS A 86 20.34 9.89 11.08
CA LYS A 86 21.26 9.10 11.89
C LYS A 86 21.89 8.07 10.97
N LYS A 87 23.21 8.07 10.94
CA LYS A 87 23.98 7.00 10.32
C LYS A 87 24.11 5.91 11.39
N SER A 88 23.87 4.68 10.99
CA SER A 88 24.24 3.51 11.77
C SER A 88 25.77 3.43 11.79
N ASP A 89 26.36 3.17 12.96
CA ASP A 89 27.80 2.90 13.07
C ASP A 89 28.16 1.63 12.27
N LYS A 90 27.24 0.66 12.27
CA LYS A 90 27.35 -0.58 11.49
C LYS A 90 26.95 -0.38 10.04
N GLU A 91 27.79 -0.89 9.14
CA GLU A 91 27.55 -0.90 7.70
C GLU A 91 26.46 -1.93 7.34
N LEU A 92 25.41 -1.49 6.65
CA LEU A 92 24.34 -2.33 6.14
C LEU A 92 24.74 -2.83 4.75
N THR A 93 24.92 -4.14 4.61
CA THR A 93 25.26 -4.80 3.35
C THR A 93 23.99 -5.28 2.64
N CYS A 94 23.96 -5.18 1.31
CA CYS A 94 22.92 -5.81 0.51
C CYS A 94 23.23 -7.30 0.35
N PRO A 95 22.25 -8.22 0.52
CA PRO A 95 22.49 -9.65 0.32
C PRO A 95 22.55 -10.07 -1.15
N GLU A 96 22.09 -9.24 -2.10
CA GLU A 96 22.06 -9.58 -3.53
C GLU A 96 23.21 -8.94 -4.35
N CYS A 97 23.91 -7.95 -3.80
CA CYS A 97 25.04 -7.31 -4.49
C CYS A 97 26.03 -6.70 -3.50
N GLU A 98 27.14 -6.17 -4.00
CA GLU A 98 28.21 -5.57 -3.18
C GLU A 98 27.86 -4.19 -2.59
N TYR A 99 26.62 -3.70 -2.76
CA TYR A 99 26.22 -2.41 -2.23
C TYR A 99 26.24 -2.37 -0.70
N ARG A 100 26.79 -1.29 -0.14
CA ARG A 100 26.87 -1.07 1.31
C ARG A 100 26.53 0.37 1.68
N THR A 101 25.92 0.57 2.85
CA THR A 101 25.61 1.91 3.35
C THR A 101 25.37 1.92 4.86
N GLN A 102 25.60 3.06 5.52
CA GLN A 102 25.24 3.27 6.93
C GLN A 102 23.83 3.87 7.12
N SER A 103 23.11 4.15 6.03
CA SER A 103 21.79 4.80 6.08
C SER A 103 20.68 3.79 5.79
N VAL A 104 19.84 3.51 6.79
CA VAL A 104 18.66 2.63 6.64
C VAL A 104 17.76 3.04 5.46
N PRO A 105 17.36 4.32 5.29
CA PRO A 105 16.56 4.73 4.15
C PRO A 105 17.25 4.48 2.80
N CYS A 106 18.57 4.69 2.72
CA CYS A 106 19.34 4.43 1.49
C CYS A 106 19.36 2.94 1.16
N TRP A 107 19.55 2.08 2.16
CA TRP A 107 19.54 0.64 2.01
C TRP A 107 18.19 0.11 1.54
N ILE A 108 17.08 0.54 2.16
CA ILE A 108 15.73 0.16 1.73
C ILE A 108 15.44 0.64 0.30
N ASN A 109 15.81 1.88 -0.03
CA ASN A 109 15.61 2.42 -1.37
C ASN A 109 16.48 1.68 -2.42
N HIS A 110 17.68 1.26 -2.05
CA HIS A 110 18.52 0.42 -2.90
C HIS A 110 17.83 -0.91 -3.25
N LEU A 111 17.31 -1.63 -2.25
CA LEU A 111 16.56 -2.88 -2.48
C LEU A 111 15.40 -2.68 -3.46
N ARG A 112 14.64 -1.59 -3.31
CA ARG A 112 13.51 -1.28 -4.20
C ARG A 112 13.94 -0.97 -5.63
N ARG A 113 15.03 -0.23 -5.82
CA ARG A 113 15.43 0.26 -7.15
C ARG A 113 16.29 -0.74 -7.92
N LYS A 114 17.16 -1.48 -7.24
CA LYS A 114 18.13 -2.39 -7.87
C LYS A 114 17.65 -3.82 -7.92
N HIS A 115 16.95 -4.26 -6.88
CA HIS A 115 16.49 -5.65 -6.75
C HIS A 115 14.99 -5.78 -6.93
N SER A 116 14.28 -4.67 -7.15
CA SER A 116 12.83 -4.63 -7.19
C SER A 116 12.25 -5.39 -6.00
N THR A 117 12.77 -5.19 -4.78
CA THR A 117 12.30 -5.92 -3.59
C THR A 117 12.14 -5.00 -2.38
N THR A 118 11.52 -5.51 -1.34
CA THR A 118 11.41 -4.85 -0.04
C THR A 118 11.97 -5.76 1.05
N PRO A 119 12.36 -5.23 2.22
CA PRO A 119 12.83 -6.07 3.32
C PRO A 119 11.85 -7.22 3.62
N ALA A 120 10.55 -6.92 3.71
CA ALA A 120 9.52 -7.93 3.96
C ALA A 120 9.45 -9.04 2.88
N LEU A 121 9.55 -8.68 1.59
CA LEU A 121 9.53 -9.65 0.49
C LEU A 121 10.79 -10.50 0.42
N ALA A 122 11.93 -9.88 0.66
CA ALA A 122 13.21 -10.54 0.72
C ALA A 122 13.37 -11.42 1.97
N GLY A 123 12.37 -11.45 2.87
CA GLY A 123 12.48 -12.15 4.14
C GLY A 123 13.59 -11.57 5.00
N LEU A 124 13.82 -10.26 4.92
CA LEU A 124 14.81 -9.50 5.68
C LEU A 124 14.11 -8.61 6.73
N ALA A 125 14.80 -8.37 7.83
CA ALA A 125 14.42 -7.38 8.82
C ALA A 125 15.65 -6.58 9.28
N LEU A 126 15.41 -5.39 9.81
CA LEU A 126 16.41 -4.55 10.46
C LEU A 126 16.29 -4.79 11.96
N LEU A 127 17.32 -5.37 12.57
CA LEU A 127 17.43 -5.51 14.01
C LEU A 127 18.20 -4.30 14.55
N CYS A 128 17.53 -3.49 15.37
CA CYS A 128 18.18 -2.40 16.09
C CYS A 128 18.88 -2.94 17.35
N GLU A 129 19.98 -2.32 17.76
CA GLU A 129 20.66 -2.65 19.02
C GLU A 129 19.77 -2.46 20.28
N CYS A 130 18.68 -1.70 20.17
CA CYS A 130 17.67 -1.65 21.23
C CYS A 130 16.83 -2.95 21.36
N GLY A 131 17.06 -3.94 20.51
CA GLY A 131 16.30 -5.19 20.44
C GLY A 131 15.06 -5.13 19.54
N HIS A 132 14.71 -3.96 19.01
CA HIS A 132 13.54 -3.83 18.15
C HIS A 132 13.81 -4.28 16.72
N GLU A 133 12.94 -5.16 16.23
CA GLU A 133 12.95 -5.61 14.85
C GLU A 133 11.97 -4.79 14.00
N SER A 134 12.45 -4.26 12.90
CA SER A 134 11.65 -3.46 11.97
C SER A 134 11.84 -3.90 10.54
N ILE A 135 10.75 -4.00 9.80
CA ILE A 135 10.75 -4.17 8.33
C ILE A 135 10.73 -2.83 7.59
N SER A 136 10.56 -1.71 8.32
CA SER A 136 10.44 -0.37 7.77
C SER A 136 11.55 0.57 8.27
N GLU A 137 11.68 1.73 7.64
CA GLU A 137 12.57 2.80 8.12
C GLU A 137 12.01 3.56 9.33
N TYR A 138 10.75 3.33 9.72
CA TYR A 138 10.08 4.12 10.76
C TYR A 138 10.88 4.12 12.06
N HIS A 139 11.30 2.94 12.53
CA HIS A 139 12.09 2.84 13.77
C HIS A 139 13.40 3.63 13.71
N SER A 140 14.06 3.73 12.54
CA SER A 140 15.30 4.50 12.37
C SER A 140 15.13 5.99 12.60
N TYR A 141 13.93 6.54 12.41
CA TYR A 141 13.65 7.95 12.65
C TYR A 141 13.36 8.27 14.12
N HIS A 142 13.02 7.27 14.92
CA HIS A 142 12.54 7.46 16.30
C HIS A 142 13.48 6.87 17.35
N CYS A 143 14.32 5.89 17.00
CA CYS A 143 15.25 5.27 17.93
C CYS A 143 16.45 6.19 18.24
N THR A 144 16.88 6.22 19.49
CA THR A 144 18.06 6.97 19.94
C THR A 144 19.36 6.30 19.50
N ILE A 145 19.43 4.97 19.62
CA ILE A 145 20.64 4.12 19.46
C ILE A 145 21.10 4.03 17.99
N GLY A 146 20.21 4.07 17.00
CA GLY A 146 20.56 4.29 15.59
C GLY A 146 21.36 3.19 14.87
N ASN A 147 21.89 2.19 15.60
CA ASN A 147 22.65 1.09 15.04
C ASN A 147 21.74 -0.06 14.63
N PHE A 148 21.88 -0.48 13.37
CA PHE A 148 21.06 -1.50 12.74
C PHE A 148 21.92 -2.60 12.12
N THR A 149 21.42 -3.82 12.19
CA THR A 149 21.95 -4.97 11.45
C THR A 149 20.85 -5.59 10.60
N VAL A 150 21.19 -6.03 9.39
CA VAL A 150 20.26 -6.78 8.53
C VAL A 150 20.24 -8.23 8.98
N ILE A 151 19.05 -8.76 9.29
CA ILE A 151 18.85 -10.17 9.63
C ILE A 151 17.89 -10.83 8.64
N ARG A 152 18.10 -12.12 8.34
CA ARG A 152 17.20 -12.92 7.50
C ARG A 152 16.19 -13.63 8.39
N LYS A 153 14.89 -13.42 8.10
CA LYS A 153 13.74 -14.00 8.81
C LYS A 153 13.17 -15.24 8.15
N ARG A 154 13.39 -15.41 6.85
CA ARG A 154 12.89 -16.57 6.09
C ARG A 154 14.01 -17.16 5.26
N GLU A 155 14.21 -18.46 5.41
CA GLU A 155 15.04 -19.24 4.51
C GLU A 155 14.32 -19.38 3.16
N GLY A 156 15.08 -19.27 2.08
CA GLY A 156 14.58 -19.40 0.71
C GLY A 156 14.90 -18.22 -0.20
N PRO A 157 14.64 -18.35 -1.51
CA PRO A 157 14.98 -17.33 -2.51
C PRO A 157 14.38 -15.97 -2.17
N ILE A 158 15.14 -14.89 -2.43
CA ILE A 158 14.64 -13.52 -2.28
C ILE A 158 13.54 -13.31 -3.32
N ARG A 159 12.34 -12.96 -2.84
CA ARG A 159 11.21 -12.64 -3.71
C ARG A 159 11.37 -11.23 -4.25
N ARG A 160 11.07 -11.05 -5.53
CA ARG A 160 11.07 -9.75 -6.20
C ARG A 160 9.64 -9.31 -6.51
N LEU A 161 9.48 -8.03 -6.79
CA LEU A 161 8.22 -7.37 -7.09
C LEU A 161 7.74 -7.61 -8.52
N ASP A 162 8.67 -7.95 -9.40
CA ASP A 162 8.41 -8.34 -10.79
C ASP A 162 7.97 -9.81 -10.90
N SER A 163 8.19 -10.61 -9.85
CA SER A 163 7.73 -12.00 -9.75
C SER A 163 6.21 -12.00 -9.56
N GLN A 164 5.50 -11.73 -10.66
CA GLN A 164 4.06 -11.77 -10.85
C GLN A 164 3.20 -11.37 -9.63
N LYS A 165 2.66 -10.14 -9.72
CA LYS A 165 1.59 -9.57 -8.90
C LYS A 165 0.27 -10.35 -9.05
N GLU A 166 0.27 -11.63 -8.75
CA GLU A 166 -0.97 -12.37 -8.57
C GLU A 166 -1.46 -12.00 -7.17
N THR A 167 -2.62 -11.32 -7.11
CA THR A 167 -3.30 -11.30 -5.83
C THR A 167 -3.66 -12.74 -5.50
N PRO A 168 -3.62 -13.13 -4.22
CA PRO A 168 -3.95 -14.50 -3.85
C PRO A 168 -5.35 -14.85 -4.35
N PRO A 169 -5.66 -16.15 -4.50
CA PRO A 169 -7.03 -16.56 -4.73
C PRO A 169 -7.94 -16.03 -3.62
N CYS A 170 -9.20 -15.81 -3.95
CA CYS A 170 -10.22 -15.47 -2.97
C CYS A 170 -10.25 -16.55 -1.87
N VAL A 171 -10.36 -16.15 -0.60
CA VAL A 171 -10.45 -17.14 0.50
C VAL A 171 -11.76 -17.93 0.50
N LEU A 172 -12.74 -17.51 -0.30
CA LEU A 172 -14.07 -18.12 -0.40
C LEU A 172 -14.33 -18.77 -1.77
N CYS A 173 -13.47 -18.58 -2.78
CA CYS A 173 -13.58 -19.23 -4.10
C CYS A 173 -12.27 -19.17 -4.90
N ASP A 174 -12.22 -19.82 -6.06
CA ASP A 174 -11.01 -19.89 -6.89
C ASP A 174 -10.79 -18.66 -7.81
N ALA A 175 -11.48 -17.55 -7.55
CA ALA A 175 -11.27 -16.32 -8.32
C ALA A 175 -9.92 -15.69 -7.96
N TYR A 176 -9.23 -15.13 -8.97
CA TYR A 176 -7.97 -14.39 -8.83
C TYR A 176 -8.18 -12.92 -9.21
N PRO A 177 -8.63 -12.07 -8.28
CA PRO A 177 -8.66 -10.64 -8.54
C PRO A 177 -7.29 -10.13 -9.00
N THR A 178 -7.23 -9.16 -9.91
CA THR A 178 -5.94 -8.66 -10.42
C THR A 178 -5.37 -7.53 -9.56
N THR A 179 -6.18 -6.96 -8.68
CA THR A 179 -5.80 -5.83 -7.82
C THR A 179 -6.33 -6.00 -6.41
N PRO A 180 -5.66 -5.43 -5.39
CA PRO A 180 -6.13 -5.46 -4.00
C PRO A 180 -7.52 -4.84 -3.81
N LEU A 181 -7.81 -3.74 -4.52
CA LEU A 181 -9.14 -3.14 -4.52
C LEU A 181 -10.15 -4.07 -5.18
N GLY A 182 -9.76 -4.69 -6.30
CA GLY A 182 -10.54 -5.75 -6.94
C GLY A 182 -10.82 -6.92 -6.01
N TYR A 183 -9.88 -7.28 -5.12
CA TYR A 183 -10.07 -8.33 -4.12
C TYR A 183 -11.11 -7.95 -3.07
N VAL A 184 -11.03 -6.73 -2.52
CA VAL A 184 -12.02 -6.22 -1.56
C VAL A 184 -13.41 -6.13 -2.21
N HIS A 185 -13.47 -5.61 -3.43
CA HIS A 185 -14.71 -5.51 -4.20
C HIS A 185 -15.30 -6.89 -4.54
N HIS A 186 -14.46 -7.86 -4.89
CA HIS A 186 -14.86 -9.24 -5.14
C HIS A 186 -15.48 -9.88 -3.90
N LEU A 187 -14.84 -9.73 -2.72
CA LEU A 187 -15.42 -10.22 -1.45
C LEU A 187 -16.79 -9.61 -1.17
N HIS A 188 -16.96 -8.33 -1.44
CA HIS A 188 -18.23 -7.65 -1.21
C HIS A 188 -19.32 -8.12 -2.18
N THR A 189 -19.01 -8.17 -3.49
CA THR A 189 -20.00 -8.43 -4.54
C THR A 189 -20.36 -9.91 -4.69
N GLN A 190 -19.38 -10.80 -4.61
CA GLN A 190 -19.59 -12.24 -4.84
C GLN A 190 -19.96 -12.99 -3.56
N HIS A 191 -19.50 -12.51 -2.40
CA HIS A 191 -19.63 -13.25 -1.14
C HIS A 191 -20.39 -12.49 -0.04
N SER A 192 -20.83 -11.25 -0.29
CA SER A 192 -21.43 -10.39 0.75
C SER A 192 -20.59 -10.30 2.04
N SER A 193 -19.27 -10.45 1.88
CA SER A 193 -18.30 -10.55 2.97
C SER A 193 -17.27 -9.41 2.89
N THR A 194 -16.44 -9.30 3.92
CA THR A 194 -15.39 -8.27 4.01
C THR A 194 -14.10 -8.90 4.52
N LEU A 195 -12.98 -8.21 4.32
CA LEU A 195 -11.68 -8.61 4.87
C LEU A 195 -11.78 -8.91 6.38
N ARG A 196 -12.43 -8.02 7.14
CA ARG A 196 -12.63 -8.18 8.59
C ARG A 196 -13.48 -9.40 8.94
N LYS A 197 -14.59 -9.66 8.22
CA LYS A 197 -15.46 -10.82 8.48
C LYS A 197 -14.70 -12.15 8.27
N ASN A 198 -13.82 -12.19 7.27
CA ASN A 198 -13.04 -13.39 6.97
C ASN A 198 -11.75 -13.51 7.79
N GLN A 199 -11.47 -12.58 8.72
CA GLN A 199 -10.20 -12.52 9.49
C GLN A 199 -8.96 -12.48 8.59
N VAL A 200 -9.07 -11.68 7.53
CA VAL A 200 -8.05 -11.49 6.51
C VAL A 200 -7.65 -10.01 6.46
N PHE A 201 -6.38 -9.72 6.19
CA PHE A 201 -5.88 -8.37 5.98
C PHE A 201 -4.90 -8.31 4.80
N LEU A 202 -4.87 -7.16 4.13
CA LEU A 202 -3.91 -6.88 3.06
C LEU A 202 -2.76 -6.07 3.66
N ILE A 203 -1.51 -6.37 3.34
CA ILE A 203 -0.36 -5.60 3.84
C ILE A 203 0.27 -4.86 2.67
N CYS A 204 0.45 -3.55 2.75
CA CYS A 204 1.24 -2.84 1.76
C CYS A 204 2.71 -3.23 1.90
N GLU A 205 3.50 -3.14 0.83
CA GLU A 205 4.97 -3.17 0.89
C GLU A 205 5.60 -2.34 2.01
N CYS A 206 4.96 -1.23 2.41
CA CYS A 206 5.47 -0.38 3.48
C CYS A 206 5.18 -0.93 4.90
N GLY A 207 4.58 -2.11 5.02
CA GLY A 207 4.17 -2.72 6.27
C GLY A 207 2.80 -2.26 6.78
N PHE A 208 2.10 -1.40 6.03
CA PHE A 208 0.79 -0.91 6.46
C PHE A 208 -0.31 -1.96 6.26
N GLU A 209 -1.01 -2.31 7.33
CA GLU A 209 -2.14 -3.23 7.29
C GLU A 209 -3.44 -2.53 6.86
N VAL A 210 -4.13 -3.14 5.91
CA VAL A 210 -5.44 -2.73 5.42
C VAL A 210 -6.47 -3.78 5.76
N ARG A 211 -7.51 -3.33 6.49
CA ARG A 211 -8.62 -4.17 6.97
C ARG A 211 -9.94 -3.90 6.25
N GLY A 212 -9.96 -2.99 5.29
CA GLY A 212 -11.16 -2.61 4.55
C GLY A 212 -10.88 -1.60 3.43
N GLU A 213 -11.91 -1.34 2.63
CA GLU A 213 -11.84 -0.49 1.43
C GLU A 213 -11.39 0.94 1.75
N HIS A 214 -11.94 1.56 2.80
CA HIS A 214 -11.57 2.92 3.17
C HIS A 214 -10.08 3.09 3.52
N SER A 215 -9.54 2.13 4.27
CA SER A 215 -8.10 2.11 4.60
C SER A 215 -7.24 1.91 3.35
N LEU A 216 -7.74 1.13 2.38
CA LEU A 216 -7.07 0.91 1.10
C LEU A 216 -7.03 2.20 0.27
N LEU A 217 -8.16 2.91 0.15
CA LEU A 217 -8.27 4.16 -0.61
C LEU A 217 -7.41 5.28 -0.01
N LYS A 218 -7.38 5.38 1.32
CA LYS A 218 -6.48 6.32 2.02
C LYS A 218 -5.01 5.98 1.82
N HIS A 219 -4.69 4.70 1.67
CA HIS A 219 -3.34 4.23 1.48
C HIS A 219 -2.98 4.21 -0.01
N ASN A 220 -2.65 5.38 -0.56
CA ASN A 220 -2.34 5.60 -1.98
C ASN A 220 -0.96 5.03 -2.42
N LYS A 221 -0.66 3.76 -2.08
CA LYS A 221 0.55 3.06 -2.53
C LYS A 221 0.19 1.88 -3.41
N LYS A 222 1.00 1.66 -4.44
CA LYS A 222 0.68 0.80 -5.58
C LYS A 222 0.98 -0.69 -5.37
N VAL A 223 1.56 -1.09 -4.24
CA VAL A 223 2.06 -2.46 -4.11
C VAL A 223 1.77 -3.09 -2.76
N TRP A 224 1.30 -4.33 -2.82
CA TRP A 224 0.57 -5.01 -1.77
C TRP A 224 1.01 -6.48 -1.73
N ILE A 225 1.23 -6.97 -0.52
CA ILE A 225 1.68 -8.31 -0.18
C ILE A 225 0.65 -8.89 0.78
N TYR A 226 0.30 -10.14 0.59
CA TYR A 226 -0.67 -10.82 1.44
C TYR A 226 0.00 -11.66 2.54
N LEU A 227 -0.61 -11.69 3.74
CA LEU A 227 -0.32 -12.69 4.77
C LEU A 227 -1.59 -13.43 5.22
N ARG A 228 -1.36 -14.69 5.58
CA ARG A 228 -2.31 -15.78 5.93
C ARG A 228 -3.37 -15.41 6.99
N PRO A 229 -4.45 -16.22 7.12
CA PRO A 229 -5.47 -16.10 8.17
C PRO A 229 -4.85 -15.96 9.56
N SER A 230 -5.52 -15.21 10.44
CA SER A 230 -5.07 -14.89 11.82
C SER A 230 -4.88 -16.09 12.75
N SER A 231 -5.03 -17.35 12.30
CA SER A 231 -4.90 -18.54 13.14
C SER A 231 -3.51 -18.79 13.72
N LEU A 232 -2.49 -18.00 13.36
CA LEU A 232 -1.13 -18.07 13.94
C LEU A 232 -0.82 -17.03 15.03
N SER A 233 -1.74 -16.12 15.37
CA SER A 233 -1.48 -15.15 16.46
C SER A 233 -1.45 -15.76 17.87
N ASN A 234 -1.79 -17.04 18.03
CA ASN A 234 -1.66 -17.76 19.31
C ASN A 234 -0.25 -18.33 19.55
N LEU A 235 0.72 -18.12 18.66
CA LEU A 235 2.08 -18.69 18.76
C LEU A 235 3.18 -17.69 19.18
N PHE A 236 2.87 -16.40 19.36
CA PHE A 236 3.86 -15.37 19.73
C PHE A 236 3.63 -14.72 21.10
N HIS A 237 2.75 -15.29 21.93
CA HIS A 237 2.70 -15.01 23.37
C HIS A 237 3.19 -16.25 24.14
N LYS A 238 4.51 -16.49 24.11
CA LYS A 238 5.23 -17.30 25.08
C LYS A 238 6.59 -16.64 25.32
#